data_AF-J0LDJ9-F1
#
_entry.id   AF-J0LDJ9-F1
#
_cell.length_a   1.000
_cell.length_b   1.000
_cell.length_c   1.000
_cell.angle_alpha   90.00
_cell.angle_beta   90.00
_cell.angle_gamma   90.00
#
_symmetry.space_group_name_H-M   'P 1'
#
loop_
_entity.id
_entity.type
_entity.pdbx_description
1 polymer ?
#
loop_
_entity_poly.entity_id
_entity_poly.type
_entity_poly.pdbx_seq_one_letter_code
_entity_poly.pdbx_strand_id
1 'polypeptide(L)'
;MKITKTVKLKITSHSKIFNETLKIYNKALLFMIDVISKEWKNLENLSSKERVNFVEKMTHETKQNPYPKYDFDFHFYKFPSYLRRATI
;
A
#
# COMPACT_ATOMS: atom_id res chain seq x y z
N MET A 1 31.56 14.62 -26.67
CA MET A 1 30.21 15.22 -26.62
C MET A 1 29.18 14.11 -26.80
N LYS A 2 28.30 13.85 -25.82
CA LYS A 2 27.22 12.87 -25.98
C LYS A 2 26.11 13.49 -26.83
N ILE A 3 25.87 12.93 -28.01
CA ILE A 3 24.80 13.36 -28.91
C ILE A 3 23.53 12.59 -28.52
N THR A 4 22.54 13.29 -27.97
CA THR A 4 21.24 12.70 -27.64
C THR A 4 20.27 13.03 -28.76
N LYS A 5 19.74 12.02 -29.45
CA LYS A 5 18.69 12.18 -30.46
C LYS A 5 17.33 11.87 -29.83
N THR A 6 16.39 12.81 -29.94
CA THR A 6 15.00 12.60 -29.53
C THR A 6 14.25 11.93 -30.67
N VAL A 7 13.67 10.76 -30.43
CA VAL A 7 12.87 10.02 -31.42
C VAL A 7 11.48 9.79 -30.85
N LYS A 8 10.44 10.14 -31.63
CA LYS A 8 9.03 9.93 -31.26
C LYS A 8 8.61 8.49 -31.52
N LEU A 9 9.19 7.54 -30.78
CA LEU A 9 8.84 6.12 -30.88
C LEU A 9 7.76 5.79 -29.84
N LYS A 10 6.68 5.11 -30.25
CA LYS A 10 5.72 4.54 -29.30
C LYS A 10 6.40 3.39 -28.58
N ILE A 11 6.60 3.53 -27.28
CA ILE A 11 7.17 2.46 -26.47
C ILE A 11 6.09 1.39 -26.26
N THR A 12 6.37 0.17 -26.74
CA THR A 12 5.40 -0.94 -26.77
C THR A 12 5.58 -1.94 -25.61
N SER A 13 6.67 -1.86 -24.84
CA SER A 13 7.04 -2.83 -23.79
C SER A 13 6.70 -2.39 -22.35
N HIS A 14 5.79 -1.41 -22.17
CA HIS A 14 5.46 -0.84 -20.86
C HIS A 14 4.57 -1.69 -19.94
N SER A 15 4.04 -2.83 -20.40
CA SER A 15 3.18 -3.64 -19.54
C SER A 15 3.98 -4.35 -18.44
N LYS A 16 5.22 -4.77 -18.73
CA LYS A 16 6.05 -5.53 -17.79
C LYS A 16 6.80 -4.68 -16.78
N ILE A 17 6.99 -3.38 -17.05
CA ILE A 17 7.77 -2.50 -16.16
C ILE A 17 7.13 -2.32 -14.78
N PHE A 18 5.81 -2.55 -14.67
CA PHE A 18 5.07 -2.46 -13.41
C PHE A 18 4.96 -3.79 -12.67
N ASN A 19 5.46 -4.90 -13.23
CA ASN A 19 5.27 -6.22 -12.61
C ASN A 19 5.82 -6.28 -11.18
N GLU A 20 7.01 -5.72 -10.94
CA GLU A 20 7.58 -5.68 -9.59
C GLU A 20 6.78 -4.74 -8.66
N THR A 21 6.31 -3.61 -9.16
CA THR A 21 5.42 -2.71 -8.40
C THR A 21 4.12 -3.40 -8.01
N LEU A 22 3.48 -4.10 -8.96
CA LEU A 22 2.25 -4.87 -8.72
C LEU A 22 2.50 -6.01 -7.72
N LYS A 23 3.66 -6.66 -7.79
CA LYS A 23 4.03 -7.71 -6.84
C LYS A 23 4.13 -7.17 -5.41
N ILE A 24 4.74 -6.00 -5.21
CA ILE A 24 4.82 -5.35 -3.90
C ILE A 24 3.43 -4.88 -3.45
N TYR A 25 2.65 -4.25 -4.34
CA TYR A 25 1.29 -3.81 -4.04
C TYR A 25 0.37 -4.97 -3.63
N ASN A 26 0.42 -6.10 -4.35
CA ASN A 26 -0.39 -7.28 -4.04
C ASN A 26 0.00 -7.89 -2.68
N LYS A 27 1.29 -7.86 -2.31
CA LYS A 27 1.71 -8.26 -0.96
C LYS A 27 1.13 -7.34 0.11
N ALA A 28 1.14 -6.02 -0.11
CA ALA A 28 0.54 -5.06 0.80
C ALA A 28 -0.99 -5.25 0.92
N LEU A 29 -1.66 -5.52 -0.20
CA LEU A 29 -3.08 -5.82 -0.24
C LEU A 29 -3.41 -7.10 0.55
N LEU A 30 -2.65 -8.18 0.35
CA LEU A 30 -2.83 -9.43 1.10
C LEU A 30 -2.64 -9.23 2.60
N PHE A 31 -1.65 -8.42 3.00
CA PHE A 31 -1.46 -8.05 4.40
C PHE A 31 -2.70 -7.34 4.97
N MET A 32 -3.25 -6.35 4.26
CA MET A 32 -4.43 -5.63 4.71
C MET A 32 -5.67 -6.53 4.79
N ILE A 33 -5.87 -7.43 3.82
CA ILE A 33 -6.96 -8.41 3.85
C ILE A 33 -6.86 -9.30 5.09
N ASP A 34 -5.67 -9.78 5.43
CA ASP A 34 -5.44 -10.61 6.62
C ASP A 34 -5.76 -9.84 7.91
N VAL A 35 -5.29 -8.60 8.03
CA VAL A 35 -5.59 -7.73 9.18
C VAL A 35 -7.09 -7.47 9.31
N ILE A 36 -7.76 -7.06 8.22
CA ILE A 36 -9.20 -6.77 8.20
C ILE A 36 -10.01 -8.01 8.57
N SER A 37 -9.61 -9.19 8.07
CA SER A 37 -10.27 -10.45 8.38
C SER A 37 -10.15 -10.81 9.86
N LYS A 38 -8.96 -10.59 10.47
CA LYS A 38 -8.73 -10.82 11.90
C LYS A 38 -9.52 -9.85 12.79
N GLU A 39 -9.69 -8.61 12.34
CA GLU A 39 -10.34 -7.54 13.09
C GLU A 39 -11.81 -7.31 12.69
N TRP A 40 -12.41 -8.18 11.88
CA TRP A 40 -13.73 -7.94 11.27
C TRP A 40 -14.82 -7.58 12.29
N LYS A 41 -14.84 -8.26 13.44
CA LYS A 41 -15.79 -7.99 14.54
C LYS A 41 -15.69 -6.56 15.08
N ASN A 42 -14.52 -5.96 15.04
CA ASN A 42 -14.30 -4.58 15.47
C ASN A 42 -14.66 -3.56 14.38
N LEU A 43 -14.78 -4.01 13.12
CA LEU A 43 -15.02 -3.18 11.94
C LEU A 43 -16.47 -3.20 11.45
N GLU A 44 -17.20 -4.28 11.71
CA GLU A 44 -18.51 -4.55 11.09
C GLU A 44 -19.53 -3.42 11.35
N ASN A 45 -19.50 -2.81 12.54
CA ASN A 45 -20.45 -1.76 12.95
C ASN A 45 -19.94 -0.32 12.67
N LEU A 46 -18.74 -0.18 12.12
CA LEU A 46 -18.14 1.13 11.81
C LEU A 46 -18.56 1.62 10.42
N SER A 47 -18.64 2.94 10.26
CA SER A 47 -18.76 3.57 8.93
C SER A 47 -17.50 3.35 8.09
N SER A 48 -17.60 3.54 6.77
CA SER A 48 -16.46 3.37 5.86
C SER A 48 -15.23 4.20 6.26
N LYS A 49 -15.45 5.45 6.70
CA LYS A 49 -14.37 6.33 7.15
C LYS A 49 -13.71 5.81 8.44
N GLU A 50 -14.52 5.33 9.38
CA GLU A 50 -14.03 4.79 10.64
C GLU A 50 -13.27 3.49 10.45
N ARG A 51 -13.72 2.62 9.54
CA ARG A 51 -12.99 1.39 9.16
C ARG A 51 -11.60 1.70 8.65
N VAL A 52 -11.48 2.63 7.70
CA VAL A 52 -10.17 3.03 7.15
C VAL A 52 -9.25 3.57 8.24
N ASN A 53 -9.77 4.48 9.09
CA ASN A 53 -8.98 5.05 10.17
C ASN A 53 -8.57 4.02 11.22
N PHE A 54 -9.45 3.06 11.53
CA PHE A 54 -9.18 1.97 12.46
C PHE A 54 -8.06 1.07 11.95
N VAL A 55 -8.17 0.60 10.70
CA VAL A 55 -7.16 -0.25 10.08
C VAL A 55 -5.83 0.49 9.96
N GLU A 56 -5.84 1.77 9.56
CA GLU A 56 -4.64 2.60 9.52
C GLU A 56 -3.96 2.71 10.90
N LYS A 57 -4.74 2.95 11.96
CA LYS A 57 -4.20 2.97 13.33
C LYS A 57 -3.66 1.62 13.79
N MET A 58 -4.24 0.52 13.33
CA MET A 58 -3.77 -0.82 13.69
C MET A 58 -2.49 -1.23 12.95
N THR A 59 -2.18 -0.60 11.81
CA THR A 59 -1.16 -1.08 10.87
C THR A 59 0.03 -0.13 10.68
N HIS A 60 -0.16 1.17 10.84
CA HIS A 60 0.84 2.18 10.47
C HIS A 60 1.42 2.88 11.69
N GLU A 61 2.75 2.88 11.77
CA GLU A 61 3.50 3.59 12.80
C GLU A 61 3.52 5.10 12.48
N THR A 62 3.19 5.90 13.49
CA THR A 62 3.36 7.36 13.42
C THR A 62 3.83 7.88 14.76
N LYS A 63 4.24 9.14 14.83
CA LYS A 63 4.61 9.80 16.10
C LYS A 63 3.51 9.71 17.17
N GLN A 64 2.24 9.69 16.76
CA GLN A 64 1.08 9.59 17.67
C GLN A 64 0.60 8.14 17.86
N ASN A 65 1.13 7.19 17.09
CA ASN A 65 0.82 5.76 17.13
C ASN A 65 2.12 4.94 16.99
N PRO A 66 3.00 4.95 17.99
CA PRO A 66 4.36 4.40 17.88
C PRO A 66 4.40 2.86 17.88
N TYR A 67 3.32 2.19 18.30
CA TYR A 67 3.29 0.73 18.44
C TYR A 67 1.99 0.17 17.84
N PRO A 68 1.83 0.16 16.50
CA PRO A 68 0.69 -0.47 15.86
C PRO A 68 0.67 -1.98 16.15
N LYS A 69 -0.53 -2.58 16.17
CA LYS A 69 -0.70 -4.02 16.45
C LYS A 69 -0.07 -4.89 15.36
N TYR A 70 -0.13 -4.43 14.11
CA TYR A 70 0.43 -5.10 12.95
C TYR A 70 1.47 -4.18 12.32
N ASP A 71 2.71 -4.64 12.19
CA ASP A 71 3.80 -3.78 11.71
C ASP A 71 3.85 -3.75 10.18
N PHE A 72 3.06 -2.87 9.55
CA PHE A 72 3.10 -2.71 8.09
C PHE A 72 4.42 -2.11 7.61
N ASP A 73 4.96 -1.15 8.35
CA ASP A 73 6.11 -0.34 7.92
C ASP A 73 7.42 -1.14 7.92
N PHE A 74 7.55 -2.16 8.77
CA PHE A 74 8.64 -3.14 8.70
C PHE A 74 8.59 -3.98 7.42
N HIS A 75 7.41 -4.45 7.02
CA HIS A 75 7.24 -5.29 5.83
C HIS A 75 7.30 -4.50 4.52
N PHE A 76 6.87 -3.23 4.55
CA PHE A 76 6.74 -2.35 3.39
C PHE A 76 7.40 -1.00 3.64
N TYR A 77 8.72 -1.01 3.82
CA TYR A 77 9.51 0.19 4.09
C TYR A 77 9.29 1.28 3.04
N LYS A 78 8.92 2.49 3.50
CA LYS A 78 8.63 3.68 2.66
C LYS A 78 7.54 3.45 1.61
N PHE A 79 6.55 2.61 1.91
CA PHE A 79 5.41 2.44 1.01
C PHE A 79 4.60 3.76 0.87
N PRO A 80 4.20 4.15 -0.35
CA PRO A 80 3.46 5.39 -0.54
C PRO A 80 2.12 5.41 0.20
N SER A 81 1.85 6.47 0.95
CA SER A 81 0.66 6.59 1.80
C SER A 81 -0.66 6.46 1.04
N TYR A 82 -0.74 7.05 -0.16
CA TYR A 82 -1.93 6.95 -1.01
C TYR A 82 -2.18 5.52 -1.52
N LEU A 83 -1.11 4.74 -1.78
CA LEU A 83 -1.26 3.33 -2.11
C LEU A 83 -1.66 2.51 -0.89
N ARG A 84 -1.10 2.81 0.29
CA ARG A 84 -1.45 2.09 1.54
C ARG A 84 -2.94 2.26 1.84
N ARG A 85 -3.45 3.48 1.73
CA ARG A 85 -4.88 3.77 1.93
C ARG A 85 -5.77 3.15 0.85
N ALA A 86 -5.28 2.94 -0.36
CA ALA A 86 -6.02 2.25 -1.41
C ALA A 86 -6.14 0.72 -1.20
N THR A 87 -5.30 0.14 -0.32
CA THR A 87 -5.37 -1.29 0.04
C THR A 87 -6.29 -1.59 1.22
N ILE A 88 -6.89 -0.57 1.84
CA ILE A 88 -7.80 -0.67 2.99
C ILE A 88 -9.23 -0.44 2.51
#